data_AF-A0A537TK24-F1
#
_entry.id   AF-A0A537TK24-F1
#
_cell.length_a   1.000
_cell.length_b   1.000
_cell.length_c   1.000
_cell.angle_alpha   90.00
_cell.angle_beta   90.00
_cell.angle_gamma   90.00
#
_symmetry.space_group_name_H-M   'P 1'
#
loop_
_entity.id
_entity.type
_entity.pdbx_description
1 polymer ?
#
loop_
_entity_poly.entity_id
_entity_poly.type
_entity_poly.pdbx_seq_one_letter_code
_entity_poly.pdbx_strand_id
1 'polypeptide(L)' 'MYALTNARLVDGTGSAVRTDVTVVVEGGRIAAVDTDPPAEATIVDLEGKTLLPGLVDAHVHLSS' A
#
# COMPACT_ATOMS: atom_id res chain seq x y z
N MET A 1 -11.97 -0.31 -7.41
CA MET A 1 -11.34 -0.92 -6.22
C MET A 1 -10.05 -1.58 -6.66
N TYR A 2 -8.97 -1.45 -5.89
CA TYR A 2 -7.68 -2.09 -6.17
C TYR A 2 -7.33 -3.04 -5.02
N ALA A 3 -6.65 -4.14 -5.33
CA ALA A 3 -5.97 -4.95 -4.34
C ALA A 3 -4.49 -5.03 -4.71
N LEU A 4 -3.63 -4.52 -3.83
CA LEU A 4 -2.18 -4.57 -3.95
C LEU A 4 -1.71 -5.85 -3.26
N THR A 5 -1.40 -6.91 -3.99
CA THR A 5 -1.13 -8.26 -3.43
C THR A 5 0.36 -8.54 -3.28
N ASN A 6 0.73 -9.52 -2.46
CA ASN A 6 2.11 -10.05 -2.30
C ASN A 6 3.15 -8.98 -1.90
N ALA A 7 2.73 -7.95 -1.16
CA ALA A 7 3.60 -6.85 -0.82
C ALA A 7 4.51 -7.19 0.37
N ARG A 8 5.77 -6.72 0.32
CA ARG A 8 6.52 -6.45 1.55
C ARG A 8 6.05 -5.11 2.09
N LEU A 9 5.30 -5.10 3.20
CA LEU A 9 4.70 -3.90 3.77
C LEU A 9 5.59 -3.31 4.85
N VAL A 10 5.96 -2.04 4.66
CA VAL A 10 6.42 -1.12 5.71
C VAL A 10 5.24 -0.21 6.02
N ASP A 11 4.79 -0.15 7.28
CA ASP A 11 3.57 0.59 7.64
C ASP A 11 3.81 2.02 8.16
N GLY A 12 5.09 2.41 8.28
CA GLY A 12 5.49 3.73 8.79
C GLY A 12 5.41 3.89 10.31
N THR A 13 5.04 2.85 11.06
CA THR A 13 4.99 2.88 12.54
C THR A 13 6.34 2.57 13.19
N GLY A 14 7.31 2.08 12.41
CA GLY A 14 8.57 1.53 12.91
C GLY A 14 8.51 0.06 13.31
N SER A 15 7.34 -0.57 13.16
CA SER A 15 7.17 -2.02 13.34
C SER A 15 7.96 -2.82 12.30
N ALA A 16 8.16 -4.11 12.59
CA ALA A 16 8.84 -5.02 11.66
C ALA A 16 8.09 -5.12 10.32
N VAL A 17 8.87 -5.30 9.23
CA VAL A 17 8.34 -5.47 7.88
C VAL A 17 7.51 -6.75 7.80
N ARG A 18 6.33 -6.69 7.18
CA ARG A 18 5.45 -7.84 6.94
C ARG A 18 5.56 -8.28 5.48
N THR A 19 5.48 -9.58 5.20
CA THR A 19 5.52 -10.14 3.84
C THR A 19 4.17 -10.70 3.45
N ASP A 20 3.96 -10.91 2.14
CA ASP A 20 2.77 -11.52 1.57
C ASP A 20 1.46 -10.80 1.94
N VAL A 21 1.54 -9.49 2.16
CA VAL A 21 0.40 -8.67 2.57
C VAL A 21 -0.37 -8.18 1.36
N THR A 22 -1.70 -8.26 1.45
CA THR A 22 -2.61 -7.62 0.51
C THR A 22 -3.22 -6.35 1.11
N VAL A 23 -3.21 -5.24 0.37
CA VAL A 23 -3.87 -3.98 0.77
C VAL A 23 -5.00 -3.66 -0.21
N VAL A 24 -6.22 -3.48 0.30
CA VAL A 24 -7.40 -3.16 -0.50
C VAL A 24 -7.67 -1.66 -0.43
N VAL A 25 -7.83 -1.03 -1.59
CA VAL A 25 -8.15 0.40 -1.73
C VAL A 25 -9.49 0.56 -2.44
N GLU A 26 -10.41 1.26 -1.78
CA GLU A 26 -11.74 1.56 -2.29
C GLU A 26 -12.05 3.05 -2.11
N GLY A 27 -12.54 3.70 -3.16
CA GLY A 27 -12.88 5.13 -3.10
C GLY A 27 -11.71 6.04 -2.67
N GLY A 28 -10.47 5.66 -2.96
CA GLY A 28 -9.27 6.41 -2.56
C GLY A 28 -8.88 6.25 -1.10
N ARG A 29 -9.49 5.33 -0.34
CA ARG A 29 -9.14 5.00 1.05
C ARG A 29 -8.71 3.55 1.17
N ILE A 30 -7.85 3.27 2.15
CA ILE A 30 -7.53 1.90 2.53
C ILE A 30 -8.78 1.31 3.22
N ALA A 31 -9.36 0.29 2.61
CA ALA A 31 -10.54 -0.40 3.11
C ALA A 31 -10.17 -1.58 4.02
N ALA A 32 -9.09 -2.29 3.69
CA ALA A 32 -8.57 -3.42 4.46
C ALA A 32 -7.08 -3.63 4.22
N VAL A 33 -6.42 -4.27 5.19
CA VAL A 33 -5.01 -4.68 5.14
C VAL A 33 -4.93 -6.11 5.62
N ASP A 34 -4.14 -6.94 4.92
CA ASP A 34 -3.95 -8.35 5.20
C ASP A 34 -5.25 -9.16 5.12
N THR A 35 -5.84 -9.15 3.93
CA THR A 35 -7.08 -9.83 3.60
C THR A 35 -6.98 -10.46 2.22
N ASP A 36 -7.86 -11.41 1.91
CA ASP A 36 -7.98 -11.92 0.56
C ASP A 36 -8.47 -10.81 -0.40
N PRO A 37 -7.93 -10.72 -1.62
CA PRO A 37 -8.39 -9.74 -2.58
C PRO A 37 -9.85 -9.99 -2.97
N PRO A 38 -10.73 -8.97 -2.94
CA PRO A 38 -12.10 -9.09 -3.42
C PRO A 38 -12.15 -9.50 -4.90
N ALA A 39 -13.17 -10.27 -5.29
CA ALA A 39 -13.27 -10.84 -6.64
C ALA A 39 -13.33 -9.76 -7.74
N GLU A 40 -13.95 -8.62 -7.46
CA GLU A 40 -14.11 -7.50 -8.38
C GLU A 40 -12.96 -6.48 -8.31
N ALA A 41 -11.96 -6.71 -7.46
CA ALA A 41 -10.82 -5.81 -7.33
C ALA A 41 -9.90 -5.91 -8.55
N THR A 42 -9.40 -4.77 -9.02
CA THR A 42 -8.27 -4.76 -9.95
C THR A 42 -7.01 -5.16 -9.19
N ILE A 43 -6.44 -6.30 -9.52
CA ILE A 43 -5.25 -6.83 -8.87
C ILE A 43 -4.00 -6.12 -9.39
N VAL A 44 -3.16 -5.68 -8.46
CA VAL A 44 -1.80 -5.21 -8.74
C VAL A 44 -0.85 -6.07 -7.92
N ASP A 45 -0.11 -6.94 -8.60
CA ASP A 45 0.84 -7.84 -7.96
C ASP A 45 2.16 -7.13 -7.64
N LEU A 46 2.56 -7.18 -6.38
CA LEU A 46 3.75 -6.54 -5.85
C LEU A 46 4.83 -7.54 -5.43
N GLU A 47 4.79 -8.78 -5.93
CA GLU A 47 5.84 -9.77 -5.64
C GLU A 47 7.25 -9.19 -5.83
N GLY A 48 8.10 -9.40 -4.82
CA GLY A 48 9.47 -8.87 -4.78
C GLY A 48 9.59 -7.37 -4.52
N LYS A 49 8.48 -6.62 -4.43
CA LYS A 49 8.45 -5.17 -4.22
C LYS A 49 8.11 -4.82 -2.77
N THR A 50 8.34 -3.55 -2.41
CA THR A 50 7.98 -3.01 -1.09
C THR A 50 6.94 -1.92 -1.24
N LEU A 51 5.88 -2.04 -0.45
CA LEU A 51 4.83 -1.05 -0.31
C LEU A 51 5.10 -0.25 0.97
N LEU A 52 5.08 1.08 0.86
CA LEU A 52 5.26 2.03 1.96
C LEU A 52 4.17 3.10 1.89
N PRO A 53 3.90 3.84 2.99
CA PRO A 53 3.17 5.09 2.91
C PRO A 53 3.80 6.02 1.87
N GLY A 54 2.95 6.80 1.19
CA GLY A 54 3.43 7.87 0.32
C GLY A 54 4.36 8.81 1.10
N LEU A 55 5.49 9.16 0.48
CA LEU A 55 6.45 10.06 1.12
C LEU A 55 5.82 11.44 1.33
N VAL A 56 6.11 12.04 2.48
CA VAL A 56 5.68 13.39 2.83
C VAL A 56 6.92 14.27 2.88
N ASP A 57 6.93 15.33 2.07
CA ASP A 57 7.96 16.36 2.13
C ASP A 57 7.40 17.57 2.88
N ALA A 58 8.03 17.89 4.01
CA ALA A 58 7.58 18.95 4.90
C ALA A 58 8.01 20.35 4.41
N HIS A 59 8.93 20.45 3.46
CA HIS A 59 9.50 21.73 3.06
C HIS A 59 9.92 21.73 1.60
N VAL A 60 9.04 22.27 0.75
CA VAL A 60 9.31 22.46 -0.68
C VAL A 60 9.00 23.87 -1.14
N HIS A 61 9.73 24.31 -2.15
CA HIS A 61 9.50 25.53 -2.90
C HIS A 61 9.25 25.15 -4.36
N LEU A 62 7.98 24.96 -4.74
CA LEU A 62 7.65 24.42 -6.06
C LEU A 62 7.68 25.46 -7.19
N SER A 63 7.53 26.75 -6.87
CA SER A 63 7.33 27.80 -7.89
C SER A 63 7.99 29.14 -7.55
N SER A 64 8.86 29.19 -6.55
CA SER A 64 9.61 30.39 -6.15
C SER A 64 11.06 30.30 -6.57
#